data_AF-A0A374WKY2-F1
#
_entry.id   AF-A0A374WKY2-F1
#
_cell.length_a   1.000
_cell.length_b   1.000
_cell.length_c   1.000
_cell.angle_alpha   90.00
_cell.angle_beta   90.00
_cell.angle_gamma   90.00
#
_symmetry.space_group_name_H-M   'P 1'
#
loop_
_entity.id
_entity.type
_entity.pdbx_description
1 polymer ?
#
loop_
_entity_poly.entity_id
_entity_poly.type
_entity_poly.pdbx_seq_one_letter_code
_entity_poly.pdbx_strand_id
1 'polypeptide(L)'
;MGRYEEVRDRATEVMTQQAMANASMQTGKVDEALEYAASSVDIAENILKEYGDIGAAYVVYCNATGFQFQLFDAMKDYQNAFFSAFVAIYTTCPFLSKHLNDENYCCLFATQFTQMFVSFREFVEDKELLEQGKEIGQKTYDTVDLMFQVTYNAFDLLKQVAPDNRMVAPMSTILRQMEGAGLERYDDCKDLDWQICLNGIYDNLVTMKIING
;
A
#
# COMPACT_ATOMS: atom_id res chain seq x y z
N MET A 1 -11.01 7.52 -29.77
CA MET A 1 -10.71 6.62 -28.65
C MET A 1 -11.02 7.38 -27.38
N GLY A 2 -11.76 6.80 -26.45
CA GLY A 2 -12.01 7.45 -25.15
C GLY A 2 -10.74 7.42 -24.30
N ARG A 3 -10.51 8.40 -23.44
CA ARG A 3 -9.32 8.44 -22.58
C ARG A 3 -9.18 7.19 -21.68
N TYR A 4 -10.30 6.59 -21.29
CA TYR A 4 -10.31 5.29 -20.60
C TYR A 4 -9.73 4.15 -21.47
N GLU A 5 -10.07 4.14 -22.76
CA GLU A 5 -9.54 3.13 -23.71
C GLU A 5 -8.04 3.31 -23.90
N GLU A 6 -7.55 4.55 -23.96
CA GLU A 6 -6.12 4.84 -24.03
C GLU A 6 -5.36 4.34 -22.78
N VAL A 7 -5.91 4.58 -21.58
CA VAL A 7 -5.35 4.05 -20.32
C VAL A 7 -5.33 2.53 -20.34
N ARG A 8 -6.43 1.88 -20.75
CA ARG A 8 -6.53 0.43 -20.83
C ARG A 8 -5.52 -0.16 -21.81
N ASP A 9 -5.38 0.45 -22.98
CA ASP A 9 -4.48 -0.05 -24.01
C ASP A 9 -3.02 0.10 -23.56
N ARG A 10 -2.66 1.21 -22.90
CA ARG A 10 -1.32 1.37 -22.28
C ARG A 10 -1.09 0.47 -21.07
N ALA A 11 -2.14 0.11 -20.33
CA ALA A 11 -2.03 -0.86 -19.23
C ALA A 11 -1.54 -2.23 -19.70
N THR A 12 -1.70 -2.57 -20.99
CA THR A 12 -1.14 -3.81 -21.55
C THR A 12 0.39 -3.84 -21.52
N GLU A 13 1.06 -2.68 -21.59
CA GLU A 13 2.51 -2.57 -21.46
C GLU A 13 2.95 -2.90 -20.02
N VAL A 14 2.23 -2.37 -19.02
CA VAL A 14 2.44 -2.69 -17.59
C VAL A 14 2.30 -4.21 -17.37
N MET A 15 1.20 -4.80 -17.87
CA MET A 15 0.95 -6.25 -17.74
C MET A 15 2.03 -7.09 -18.44
N THR A 16 2.57 -6.61 -19.55
CA THR A 16 3.67 -7.29 -20.26
C THR A 16 4.92 -7.32 -19.40
N GLN A 17 5.29 -6.21 -18.76
CA GLN A 17 6.43 -6.18 -17.84
C GLN A 17 6.22 -7.11 -16.63
N GLN A 18 5.03 -7.13 -16.04
CA GLN A 18 4.71 -8.06 -14.94
C GLN A 18 4.79 -9.53 -15.36
N ALA A 19 4.34 -9.86 -16.57
CA ALA A 19 4.45 -11.22 -17.11
C ALA A 19 5.91 -11.64 -17.29
N MET A 20 6.76 -10.72 -17.78
CA MET A 20 8.20 -10.95 -17.90
C MET A 20 8.85 -11.12 -16.52
N ALA A 21 8.50 -10.29 -15.54
CA ALA A 21 8.99 -10.43 -14.17
C ALA A 21 8.63 -11.79 -13.57
N ASN A 22 7.39 -12.25 -13.74
CA ASN A 22 6.96 -13.58 -13.29
C ASN A 22 7.74 -14.72 -13.97
N ALA A 23 7.96 -14.62 -15.29
CA ALA A 23 8.75 -15.61 -16.03
C ALA A 23 10.21 -15.66 -15.55
N SER A 24 10.80 -14.50 -15.28
CA SER A 24 12.15 -14.39 -14.71
C SER A 24 12.23 -15.00 -13.31
N MET A 25 11.24 -14.74 -12.44
CA MET A 25 11.16 -15.39 -11.12
C MET A 25 11.08 -16.92 -11.22
N GLN A 26 10.23 -17.44 -12.12
CA GLN A 26 10.08 -18.89 -12.31
C GLN A 26 11.37 -19.56 -12.82
N THR A 27 12.22 -18.82 -13.51
CA THR A 27 13.52 -19.31 -14.00
C THR A 27 14.68 -18.99 -13.06
N GLY A 28 14.40 -18.45 -11.86
CA GLY A 28 15.38 -18.13 -10.83
C GLY A 28 16.20 -16.87 -11.11
N LYS A 29 15.79 -16.06 -12.09
CA LYS A 29 16.47 -14.82 -12.49
C LYS A 29 15.91 -13.62 -11.73
N VAL A 30 16.27 -13.53 -10.46
CA VAL A 30 15.71 -12.54 -9.54
C VAL A 30 15.98 -11.10 -9.97
N ASP A 31 17.21 -10.79 -10.37
CA ASP A 31 17.57 -9.42 -10.79
C ASP A 31 16.77 -8.97 -12.02
N GLU A 32 16.67 -9.82 -13.06
CA GLU A 32 15.84 -9.53 -14.24
C GLU A 32 14.36 -9.34 -13.85
N ALA A 33 13.86 -10.11 -12.88
CA ALA A 33 12.47 -9.96 -12.42
C ALA A 33 12.23 -8.62 -11.74
N LEU A 34 13.19 -8.16 -10.94
CA LEU A 34 13.14 -6.86 -10.28
C LEU A 34 13.18 -5.70 -11.28
N GLU A 35 14.02 -5.79 -12.31
CA GLU A 35 14.09 -4.79 -13.38
C GLU A 35 12.75 -4.68 -14.12
N TYR A 36 12.13 -5.81 -14.46
CA TYR A 36 10.81 -5.83 -15.09
C TYR A 36 9.71 -5.30 -14.15
N ALA A 37 9.74 -5.64 -12.86
CA ALA A 37 8.80 -5.12 -11.89
C ALA A 37 8.92 -3.59 -11.74
N ALA A 38 10.14 -3.05 -11.65
CA ALA A 38 10.40 -1.61 -11.60
C ALA A 38 9.92 -0.91 -12.88
N SER A 39 10.22 -1.48 -14.06
CA SER A 39 9.75 -0.94 -15.34
C SER A 39 8.21 -0.89 -15.41
N SER A 40 7.52 -1.88 -14.85
CA SER A 40 6.04 -1.87 -14.78
C SER A 40 5.50 -0.68 -13.96
N VAL A 41 6.19 -0.32 -12.86
CA VAL A 41 5.82 0.81 -12.00
C VAL A 41 6.11 2.13 -12.71
N ASP A 42 7.26 2.28 -13.38
CA ASP A 42 7.61 3.49 -14.13
C ASP A 42 6.59 3.78 -15.24
N ILE A 43 6.17 2.76 -15.99
CA ILE A 43 5.14 2.89 -17.03
C ILE A 43 3.80 3.31 -16.39
N ALA A 44 3.41 2.67 -15.29
CA ALA A 44 2.17 2.99 -14.59
C ALA A 44 2.17 4.40 -14.00
N GLU A 45 3.32 4.88 -13.49
CA GLU A 45 3.48 6.25 -13.00
C GLU A 45 3.34 7.27 -14.14
N ASN A 46 3.89 6.98 -15.33
CA ASN A 46 3.71 7.84 -16.50
C ASN A 46 2.25 7.90 -16.94
N ILE A 47 1.54 6.76 -16.96
CA ILE A 47 0.10 6.71 -17.21
C ILE A 47 -0.65 7.57 -16.17
N LEU A 48 -0.29 7.46 -14.89
CA LEU A 48 -0.90 8.25 -13.82
C LEU A 48 -0.65 9.75 -13.96
N LYS A 49 0.55 10.17 -14.36
CA LYS A 49 0.87 11.60 -14.61
C LYS A 49 0.06 12.17 -15.76
N GLU A 50 -0.16 11.39 -16.82
CA GLU A 50 -0.88 11.83 -18.02
C GLU A 50 -2.41 11.77 -17.87
N TYR A 51 -2.92 10.83 -17.08
CA TYR A 51 -4.35 10.55 -16.91
C TYR A 51 -4.82 10.60 -15.46
N GLY A 52 -4.17 11.42 -14.62
CA GLY A 52 -4.41 11.53 -13.17
C GLY A 52 -5.77 12.10 -12.76
N ASP A 53 -6.64 12.40 -13.71
CA ASP A 53 -8.05 12.75 -13.47
C ASP A 53 -9.00 11.56 -13.72
N ILE A 54 -8.48 10.40 -14.14
CA ILE A 54 -9.26 9.19 -14.42
C ILE A 54 -8.84 8.09 -13.44
N GLY A 55 -9.79 7.58 -12.67
CA GLY A 55 -9.50 6.55 -11.66
C GLY A 55 -8.92 5.25 -12.21
N ALA A 56 -9.12 4.95 -13.50
CA ALA A 56 -8.45 3.83 -14.17
C ALA A 56 -6.91 3.94 -14.11
N ALA A 57 -6.35 5.15 -14.18
CA ALA A 57 -4.91 5.34 -14.08
C ALA A 57 -4.39 4.99 -12.67
N TYR A 58 -5.17 5.33 -11.64
CA TYR A 58 -4.89 4.91 -10.25
C TYR A 58 -4.96 3.39 -10.08
N VAL A 59 -5.96 2.74 -10.69
CA VAL A 59 -6.06 1.25 -10.68
C VAL A 59 -4.79 0.62 -11.28
N VAL A 60 -4.32 1.12 -12.43
CA VAL A 60 -3.10 0.62 -13.09
C VAL A 60 -1.88 0.82 -12.19
N TYR A 61 -1.73 1.98 -11.57
CA TYR A 61 -0.62 2.27 -10.66
C TYR A 61 -0.65 1.41 -9.39
N CYS A 62 -1.81 1.26 -8.75
CA CYS A 62 -1.98 0.36 -7.60
C CYS A 62 -1.70 -1.10 -7.98
N ASN A 63 -2.05 -1.52 -9.20
CA ASN A 63 -1.75 -2.87 -9.67
C ASN A 63 -0.24 -3.10 -9.88
N ALA A 64 0.46 -2.15 -10.52
CA ALA A 64 1.91 -2.23 -10.74
C ALA A 64 2.69 -2.27 -9.42
N THR A 65 2.37 -1.37 -8.50
CA THR A 65 3.00 -1.31 -7.17
C THR A 65 2.63 -2.51 -6.30
N GLY A 66 1.38 -2.98 -6.37
CA GLY A 66 0.95 -4.21 -5.70
C GLY A 66 1.67 -5.47 -6.23
N PHE A 67 1.97 -5.54 -7.52
CA PHE A 67 2.78 -6.60 -8.10
C PHE A 67 4.23 -6.55 -7.58
N GLN A 68 4.85 -5.37 -7.59
CA GLN A 68 6.20 -5.18 -7.08
C GLN A 68 6.30 -5.54 -5.58
N PHE A 69 5.29 -5.13 -4.79
CA PHE A 69 5.14 -5.53 -3.40
C PHE A 69 5.16 -7.06 -3.24
N GLN A 70 4.35 -7.79 -4.01
CA GLN A 70 4.28 -9.26 -3.93
C GLN A 70 5.62 -9.92 -4.25
N LEU A 71 6.38 -9.32 -5.17
CA LEU A 71 7.70 -9.81 -5.54
C LEU A 71 8.71 -9.62 -4.39
N PHE A 72 8.74 -8.45 -3.77
CA PHE A 72 9.58 -8.19 -2.59
C PHE A 72 9.19 -9.08 -1.39
N ASP A 73 7.88 -9.24 -1.14
CA ASP A 73 7.37 -10.11 -0.07
C ASP A 73 7.79 -11.58 -0.28
N ALA A 74 7.70 -12.09 -1.52
CA ALA A 74 8.15 -13.45 -1.85
C ALA A 74 9.66 -13.67 -1.60
N MET A 75 10.46 -12.60 -1.68
CA MET A 75 11.89 -12.62 -1.39
C MET A 75 12.22 -12.29 0.08
N LYS A 76 11.20 -11.97 0.89
CA LYS A 76 11.33 -11.46 2.26
C LYS A 76 12.14 -10.17 2.34
N ASP A 77 12.12 -9.36 1.29
CA ASP A 77 12.68 -8.02 1.28
C ASP A 77 11.64 -7.03 1.83
N TYR A 78 11.38 -7.14 3.13
CA TYR A 78 10.29 -6.41 3.79
C TYR A 78 10.48 -4.89 3.75
N GLN A 79 11.72 -4.43 3.72
CA GLN A 79 12.03 -3.01 3.59
C GLN A 79 11.57 -2.45 2.24
N ASN A 80 11.93 -3.11 1.14
CA ASN A 80 11.50 -2.67 -0.19
C ASN A 80 10.00 -2.91 -0.42
N ALA A 81 9.43 -4.01 0.11
CA ALA A 81 7.99 -4.23 0.08
C ALA A 81 7.22 -3.09 0.78
N PHE A 82 7.68 -2.70 1.98
CA PHE A 82 7.14 -1.58 2.72
C PHE A 82 7.24 -0.27 1.93
N PHE A 83 8.41 0.05 1.37
CA PHE A 83 8.58 1.29 0.61
C PHE A 83 7.73 1.36 -0.64
N SER A 84 7.63 0.27 -1.40
CA SER A 84 6.74 0.19 -2.56
C SER A 84 5.28 0.45 -2.16
N ALA A 85 4.82 -0.14 -1.07
CA ALA A 85 3.46 0.08 -0.57
C ALA A 85 3.26 1.52 -0.04
N PHE A 86 4.23 2.07 0.70
CA PHE A 86 4.18 3.42 1.24
C PHE A 86 4.15 4.49 0.13
N VAL A 87 5.02 4.40 -0.86
CA VAL A 87 5.04 5.32 -2.01
C VAL A 87 3.73 5.23 -2.79
N ALA A 88 3.20 4.02 -2.97
CA ALA A 88 1.95 3.81 -3.67
C ALA A 88 0.77 4.51 -2.96
N ILE A 89 0.60 4.30 -1.65
CA ILE A 89 -0.50 4.94 -0.91
C ILE A 89 -0.29 6.45 -0.81
N TYR A 90 0.94 6.93 -0.61
CA TYR A 90 1.25 8.36 -0.53
C TYR A 90 0.90 9.08 -1.84
N THR A 91 1.21 8.45 -2.98
CA THR A 91 0.92 8.99 -4.31
C THR A 91 -0.58 9.00 -4.63
N THR A 92 -1.31 7.98 -4.20
CA THR A 92 -2.71 7.75 -4.60
C THR A 92 -3.74 8.32 -3.62
N CYS A 93 -3.36 8.52 -2.34
CA CYS A 93 -4.24 8.99 -1.28
C CYS A 93 -4.99 10.29 -1.61
N PRO A 94 -4.37 11.35 -2.19
CA PRO A 94 -5.07 12.61 -2.48
C PRO A 94 -6.26 12.48 -3.44
N PHE A 95 -6.29 11.43 -4.24
CA PHE A 95 -7.38 11.10 -5.15
C PHE A 95 -8.32 10.07 -4.54
N LEU A 96 -7.80 8.93 -4.06
CA LEU A 96 -8.63 7.83 -3.56
C LEU A 96 -9.48 8.26 -2.37
N SER A 97 -8.94 9.06 -1.46
CA SER A 97 -9.66 9.57 -0.28
C SER A 97 -10.91 10.38 -0.62
N LYS A 98 -10.96 11.00 -1.82
CA LYS A 98 -12.12 11.78 -2.30
C LYS A 98 -13.19 10.93 -2.96
N HIS A 99 -12.90 9.66 -3.23
CA HIS A 99 -13.77 8.74 -3.98
C HIS A 99 -14.11 7.48 -3.18
N LEU A 100 -13.98 7.52 -1.85
CA LEU A 100 -14.23 6.37 -0.97
C LEU A 100 -15.72 6.00 -0.84
N ASN A 101 -16.61 6.68 -1.57
CA ASN A 101 -18.01 6.28 -1.75
C ASN A 101 -18.20 5.23 -2.87
N ASP A 102 -17.16 4.95 -3.67
CA ASP A 102 -17.15 3.87 -4.65
C ASP A 102 -16.46 2.63 -4.07
N GLU A 103 -17.10 1.47 -4.23
CA GLU A 103 -16.57 0.19 -3.75
C GLU A 103 -15.15 -0.09 -4.29
N ASN A 104 -14.88 0.19 -5.57
CA ASN A 104 -13.59 -0.14 -6.18
C ASN A 104 -12.46 0.70 -5.58
N TYR A 105 -12.68 2.00 -5.41
CA TYR A 105 -11.66 2.87 -4.81
C TYR A 105 -11.49 2.58 -3.32
N CYS A 106 -12.57 2.26 -2.61
CA CYS A 106 -12.47 1.85 -1.21
C CYS A 106 -11.69 0.53 -1.06
N CYS A 107 -11.90 -0.44 -1.96
CA CYS A 107 -11.12 -1.68 -2.00
C CYS A 107 -9.64 -1.43 -2.27
N LEU A 108 -9.31 -0.59 -3.26
CA LEU A 108 -7.92 -0.25 -3.57
C LEU A 108 -7.23 0.41 -2.36
N PHE A 109 -7.91 1.37 -1.76
CA PHE A 109 -7.41 2.11 -0.62
C PHE A 109 -7.13 1.19 0.58
N ALA A 110 -8.08 0.33 0.93
CA ALA A 110 -7.91 -0.63 2.03
C ALA A 110 -6.84 -1.69 1.74
N THR A 111 -6.69 -2.12 0.48
CA THR A 111 -5.63 -3.05 0.06
C THR A 111 -4.25 -2.44 0.25
N GLN A 112 -4.04 -1.19 -0.17
CA GLN A 112 -2.74 -0.52 -0.07
C GLN A 112 -2.33 -0.29 1.39
N PHE A 113 -3.25 0.15 2.25
CA PHE A 113 -2.96 0.28 3.68
C PHE A 113 -2.56 -1.05 4.33
N THR A 114 -3.23 -2.14 3.94
CA THR A 114 -2.87 -3.48 4.43
C THR A 114 -1.47 -3.88 4.01
N GLN A 115 -1.14 -3.72 2.73
CA GLN A 115 0.18 -4.06 2.20
C GLN A 115 1.26 -3.30 2.99
N MET A 116 1.07 -2.00 3.15
CA MET A 116 1.97 -1.16 3.93
C MET A 116 2.10 -1.64 5.37
N PHE A 117 0.98 -1.91 6.05
CA PHE A 117 0.99 -2.32 7.45
C PHE A 117 1.67 -3.69 7.67
N VAL A 118 1.34 -4.68 6.84
CA VAL A 118 1.91 -6.03 6.95
C VAL A 118 3.43 -6.00 6.73
N SER A 119 3.91 -5.36 5.67
CA SER A 119 5.36 -5.29 5.43
C SER A 119 6.10 -4.42 6.43
N PHE A 120 5.49 -3.34 6.93
CA PHE A 120 6.12 -2.55 7.99
C PHE A 120 6.28 -3.37 9.27
N ARG A 121 5.27 -4.16 9.64
CA ARG A 121 5.37 -5.05 10.80
C ARG A 121 6.51 -6.07 10.64
N GLU A 122 6.58 -6.75 9.49
CA GLU A 122 7.65 -7.73 9.23
C GLU A 122 9.03 -7.04 9.20
N PHE A 123 9.12 -5.82 8.68
CA PHE A 123 10.34 -5.01 8.70
C PHE A 123 10.77 -4.60 10.12
N VAL A 124 9.81 -4.23 10.97
CA VAL A 124 10.05 -3.92 12.39
C VAL A 124 10.61 -5.13 13.14
N GLU A 125 10.04 -6.31 12.88
CA GLU A 125 10.51 -7.58 13.46
C GLU A 125 11.90 -7.95 12.92
N ASP A 126 12.14 -7.88 11.61
CA ASP A 126 13.43 -8.20 10.97
C ASP A 126 14.60 -7.30 11.43
N LYS A 127 14.31 -6.02 11.71
CA LYS A 127 15.33 -5.05 12.16
C LYS A 127 15.35 -4.82 13.66
N GLU A 128 14.55 -5.55 14.42
CA GLU A 128 14.42 -5.40 15.89
C GLU A 128 14.18 -3.93 16.29
N LEU A 129 13.41 -3.17 15.50
CA LEU A 129 13.32 -1.70 15.64
C LEU A 129 12.79 -1.25 17.00
N LEU A 130 11.91 -2.06 17.61
CA LEU A 130 11.36 -1.80 18.95
C LEU A 130 12.44 -1.85 20.05
N GLU A 131 13.55 -2.55 19.82
CA GLU A 131 14.64 -2.71 20.78
C GLU A 131 15.73 -1.63 20.60
N GLN A 132 15.65 -0.83 19.54
CA GLN A 132 16.68 0.14 19.17
C GLN A 132 16.62 1.44 19.98
N GLY A 133 16.99 1.38 21.25
CA GLY A 133 17.00 2.57 22.09
C GLY A 133 15.62 3.21 22.27
N LYS A 134 15.54 4.21 23.15
CA LYS A 134 14.25 4.72 23.61
C LYS A 134 13.48 5.48 22.53
N GLU A 135 14.17 6.27 21.71
CA GLU A 135 13.54 7.14 20.73
C GLU A 135 13.02 6.36 19.51
N ILE A 136 13.85 5.51 18.89
CA ILE A 136 13.45 4.70 17.73
C ILE A 136 12.40 3.68 18.15
N GLY A 137 12.54 3.03 19.31
CA GLY A 137 11.53 2.10 19.82
C GLY A 137 10.16 2.75 20.00
N GLN A 138 10.10 3.95 20.59
CA GLN A 138 8.85 4.70 20.72
C GLN A 138 8.28 5.10 19.35
N LYS A 139 9.11 5.63 18.45
CA LYS A 139 8.67 6.03 17.11
C LYS A 139 8.18 4.87 16.26
N THR A 140 8.79 3.70 16.44
CA THR A 140 8.34 2.46 15.82
C THR A 140 6.95 2.10 16.32
N TYR A 141 6.74 2.11 17.64
CA TYR A 141 5.42 1.85 18.23
C TYR A 141 4.36 2.83 17.74
N ASP A 142 4.65 4.14 17.78
CA ASP A 142 3.75 5.19 17.29
C ASP A 142 3.38 4.97 15.81
N THR A 143 4.34 4.50 15.00
CA THR A 143 4.12 4.22 13.58
C THR A 143 3.26 2.97 13.37
N VAL A 144 3.52 1.88 14.11
CA VAL A 144 2.70 0.67 14.07
C VAL A 144 1.25 0.97 14.46
N ASP A 145 1.05 1.74 15.53
CA ASP A 145 -0.28 2.15 16.00
C ASP A 145 -1.01 3.00 14.96
N LEU A 146 -0.35 4.03 14.41
CA LEU A 146 -0.93 4.88 13.38
C LEU A 146 -1.28 4.10 12.11
N MET A 147 -0.40 3.19 11.67
CA MET A 147 -0.67 2.32 10.52
C MET A 147 -1.83 1.35 10.76
N PHE A 148 -1.95 0.80 11.97
CA PHE A 148 -3.11 0.00 12.34
C PHE A 148 -4.39 0.83 12.23
N GLN A 149 -4.40 2.04 12.78
CA GLN A 149 -5.59 2.90 12.78
C GLN A 149 -6.05 3.26 11.37
N VAL A 150 -5.15 3.69 10.48
CA VAL A 150 -5.53 3.99 9.09
C VAL A 150 -6.03 2.75 8.35
N THR A 151 -5.40 1.60 8.59
CA THR A 151 -5.81 0.32 7.98
C THR A 151 -7.19 -0.10 8.48
N TYR A 152 -7.41 -0.03 9.78
CA TYR A 152 -8.71 -0.32 10.41
C TYR A 152 -9.81 0.57 9.83
N ASN A 153 -9.59 1.89 9.77
CA ASN A 153 -10.56 2.84 9.27
C ASN A 153 -10.88 2.63 7.79
N ALA A 154 -9.89 2.32 6.96
CA ALA A 154 -10.11 2.00 5.56
C ALA A 154 -11.01 0.76 5.39
N PHE A 155 -10.88 -0.23 6.27
CA PHE A 155 -11.74 -1.42 6.26
C PHE A 155 -13.14 -1.17 6.78
N ASP A 156 -13.29 -0.40 7.86
CA ASP A 156 -14.61 -0.08 8.37
C ASP A 156 -15.41 0.70 7.32
N LEU A 157 -14.75 1.60 6.59
CA LEU A 157 -15.37 2.29 5.46
C LEU A 157 -15.75 1.33 4.34
N LEU A 158 -14.89 0.39 3.96
CA LEU A 158 -15.24 -0.62 2.94
C LEU A 158 -16.46 -1.43 3.38
N LYS A 159 -16.54 -1.81 4.66
CA LYS A 159 -17.70 -2.52 5.21
C LYS A 159 -18.97 -1.68 5.17
N GLN A 160 -18.88 -0.36 5.37
CA GLN A 160 -20.02 0.55 5.25
C GLN A 160 -20.49 0.71 3.79
N VAL A 161 -19.55 0.79 2.84
CA VAL A 161 -19.83 1.02 1.42
C VAL A 161 -20.27 -0.25 0.71
N ALA A 162 -19.61 -1.37 0.99
CA ALA A 162 -19.79 -2.66 0.33
C ALA A 162 -19.68 -3.82 1.33
N PRO A 163 -20.71 -4.04 2.18
CA PRO A 163 -20.65 -5.04 3.26
C PRO A 163 -20.47 -6.48 2.76
N ASP A 164 -20.95 -6.79 1.55
CA ASP A 164 -20.85 -8.10 0.91
C ASP A 164 -19.55 -8.30 0.12
N ASN A 165 -18.65 -7.30 0.12
CA ASN A 165 -17.38 -7.43 -0.57
C ASN A 165 -16.54 -8.54 0.06
N ARG A 166 -15.96 -9.40 -0.80
CA ARG A 166 -15.19 -10.58 -0.39
C ARG A 166 -14.01 -10.29 0.54
N MET A 167 -13.51 -9.06 0.57
CA MET A 167 -12.42 -8.64 1.46
C MET A 167 -12.88 -8.40 2.90
N VAL A 168 -14.15 -8.07 3.13
CA VAL A 168 -14.65 -7.65 4.45
C VAL A 168 -14.50 -8.76 5.49
N ALA A 169 -14.83 -10.00 5.15
CA ALA A 169 -14.79 -11.12 6.10
C ALA A 169 -13.36 -11.51 6.54
N PRO A 170 -12.39 -11.73 5.63
CA PRO A 170 -10.99 -11.94 6.01
C PRO A 170 -10.45 -10.79 6.86
N MET A 171 -10.76 -9.55 6.49
CA MET A 171 -10.22 -8.37 7.15
C MET A 171 -10.80 -8.14 8.54
N SER A 172 -12.09 -8.39 8.71
CA SER A 172 -12.73 -8.38 10.03
C SER A 172 -12.10 -9.40 10.99
N THR A 173 -11.43 -10.43 10.47
CA THR A 173 -10.69 -11.41 11.30
C THR A 173 -9.34 -10.85 11.71
N ILE A 174 -8.59 -10.26 10.76
CA ILE A 174 -7.30 -9.61 11.03
C ILE A 174 -7.47 -8.49 12.07
N LEU A 175 -8.45 -7.59 11.89
CA LEU A 175 -8.69 -6.49 12.83
C LEU A 175 -8.98 -6.99 14.25
N ARG A 176 -9.77 -8.06 14.40
CA ARG A 176 -10.05 -8.67 15.71
C ARG A 176 -8.80 -9.25 16.38
N GLN A 177 -7.87 -9.81 15.60
CA GLN A 177 -6.60 -10.30 16.13
C GLN A 177 -5.74 -9.15 16.64
N MET A 178 -5.74 -8.04 15.93
CA MET A 178 -4.98 -6.84 16.26
C MET A 178 -5.49 -6.15 17.54
N GLU A 179 -6.81 -6.06 17.70
CA GLU A 179 -7.41 -5.59 18.96
C GLU A 179 -7.08 -6.52 20.13
N GLY A 180 -7.10 -7.83 19.89
CA GLY A 180 -6.67 -8.83 20.87
C GLY A 180 -5.20 -8.68 21.29
N ALA A 181 -4.38 -8.02 20.47
CA ALA A 181 -2.98 -7.69 20.76
C ALA A 181 -2.82 -6.36 21.51
N GLY A 182 -3.92 -5.67 21.84
CA GLY A 182 -3.92 -4.44 22.64
C GLY A 182 -3.81 -3.14 21.83
N LEU A 183 -4.05 -3.18 20.50
CA LEU A 183 -4.14 -1.97 19.68
C LEU A 183 -5.54 -1.35 19.80
N GLU A 184 -5.60 -0.03 20.06
CA GLU A 184 -6.85 0.69 20.32
C GLU A 184 -7.38 1.39 19.04
N ARG A 185 -8.71 1.55 18.97
CA ARG A 185 -9.41 2.21 17.85
C ARG A 185 -9.71 3.68 18.18
N TYR A 186 -9.76 4.54 17.16
CA TYR A 186 -10.45 5.84 17.25
C TYR A 186 -11.93 5.71 16.91
N ASP A 187 -12.74 6.63 17.44
CA ASP A 187 -14.21 6.54 17.44
C ASP A 187 -14.92 6.99 16.14
N ASP A 188 -14.25 7.55 15.12
CA ASP A 188 -14.90 7.83 13.83
C ASP A 188 -13.97 7.76 12.61
N CYS A 189 -14.34 6.94 11.62
CA CYS A 189 -13.58 6.73 10.39
C CYS A 189 -13.81 7.84 9.34
N LYS A 190 -14.90 8.62 9.46
CA LYS A 190 -15.31 9.61 8.45
C LYS A 190 -14.57 10.94 8.57
N ASP A 191 -14.04 11.22 9.74
CA ASP A 191 -13.36 12.48 10.05
C ASP A 191 -11.83 12.36 10.04
N LEU A 192 -11.30 11.19 9.63
CA LEU A 192 -9.87 10.96 9.54
C LEU A 192 -9.27 11.75 8.37
N ASP A 193 -8.37 12.67 8.66
CA ASP A 193 -7.53 13.28 7.63
C ASP A 193 -6.41 12.32 7.25
N TRP A 194 -6.68 11.52 6.21
CA TRP A 194 -5.77 10.52 5.68
C TRP A 194 -4.39 11.07 5.33
N GLN A 195 -4.31 12.31 4.85
CA GLN A 195 -3.04 12.93 4.49
C GLN A 195 -2.25 13.32 5.73
N ILE A 196 -2.90 13.85 6.77
CA ILE A 196 -2.25 14.12 8.07
C ILE A 196 -1.69 12.83 8.67
N CYS A 197 -2.45 11.73 8.63
CA CYS A 197 -1.95 10.43 9.11
C CYS A 197 -0.73 9.95 8.32
N LEU A 198 -0.76 10.03 6.97
CA LEU A 198 0.39 9.65 6.15
C LEU A 198 1.61 10.53 6.38
N ASN A 199 1.42 11.83 6.62
CA ASN A 199 2.51 12.73 6.99
C ASN A 199 3.09 12.37 8.37
N GLY A 200 2.25 12.00 9.34
CA GLY A 200 2.72 11.51 10.64
C GLY A 200 3.55 10.23 10.53
N ILE A 201 3.16 9.31 9.64
CA ILE A 201 3.96 8.13 9.30
C ILE A 201 5.30 8.57 8.69
N TYR A 202 5.28 9.43 7.68
CA TYR A 202 6.49 9.96 7.03
C TYR A 202 7.47 10.57 8.04
N ASP A 203 7.00 11.45 8.92
CA ASP A 203 7.82 12.13 9.92
C ASP A 203 8.47 11.16 10.90
N ASN A 204 7.74 10.11 11.30
CA ASN A 204 8.30 9.06 12.14
C ASN A 204 9.38 8.26 11.39
N LEU A 205 9.18 7.93 10.11
CA LEU A 205 10.17 7.24 9.28
C LEU A 205 11.45 8.07 9.10
N VAL A 206 11.33 9.39 8.90
CA VAL A 206 12.47 10.31 8.85
C VAL A 206 13.21 10.31 10.20
N THR A 207 12.47 10.39 11.31
CA THR A 207 13.06 10.38 12.66
C THR A 207 13.84 9.09 12.94
N MET A 208 13.30 7.95 12.50
CA MET A 208 13.95 6.65 12.60
C MET A 208 15.10 6.47 11.59
N LYS A 209 15.34 7.43 10.69
CA LYS A 209 16.32 7.36 9.58
C LYS A 209 16.09 6.18 8.65
N ILE A 210 14.82 5.76 8.53
CA ILE A 210 14.39 4.74 7.57
C ILE A 210 14.30 5.36 6.17
N ILE A 211 13.85 6.62 6.09
CA ILE A 211 13.83 7.43 4.87
C ILE A 211 14.62 8.72 5.05
N ASN A 212 15.09 9.28 3.93
CA ASN A 212 15.72 10.60 3.91
C ASN A 212 14.63 11.69 3.96
N GLY A 213 14.86 12.72 4.77
CA GLY A 213 13.98 13.89 4.89
C GLY A 213 14.26 15.00 3.87
#